data_AF-A0A1V5QJF4-F1
#
_entry.id   AF-A0A1V5QJF4-F1
#
_cell.length_a   1.000
_cell.length_b   1.000
_cell.length_c   1.000
_cell.angle_alpha   90.00
_cell.angle_beta   90.00
_cell.angle_gamma   90.00
#
_symmetry.space_group_name_H-M   'P 1'
#
loop_
_entity.id
_entity.type
_entity.pdbx_description
1 polymer ?
#
loop_
_entity_poly.entity_id
_entity_poly.type
_entity_poly.pdbx_seq_one_letter_code
_entity_poly.pdbx_strand_id
1 'polypeptide(L)' 'MCDYHAPFFGATYPDACCIDGYLWDLDSCDEPGGALSVGGDIPCPACNPKAHEAYFTDVTESEEFTETCTLSDD' A
#
# COMPACT_ATOMS: atom_id res chain seq x y z
N MET A 1 -3.78 13.64 11.55
CA MET A 1 -3.82 13.89 10.09
C MET A 1 -2.45 14.34 9.65
N CYS A 2 -1.85 13.69 8.67
CA CYS A 2 -0.64 14.16 8.02
C CYS A 2 -1.02 14.67 6.64
N ASP A 3 -0.49 15.80 6.18
CA ASP A 3 -0.77 16.35 4.83
C ASP A 3 -0.02 15.58 3.73
N TYR A 4 0.15 14.27 3.90
CA TYR A 4 0.86 13.41 2.96
C TYR A 4 -0.06 13.01 1.83
N HIS A 5 0.25 13.50 0.62
CA HIS A 5 -0.42 13.12 -0.61
C HIS A 5 0.60 12.55 -1.61
N ALA A 6 0.28 11.45 -2.28
CA ALA A 6 1.17 10.81 -3.25
C ALA A 6 0.38 10.11 -4.37
N PRO A 7 0.98 9.95 -5.57
CA PRO A 7 0.44 9.05 -6.59
C PRO A 7 0.68 7.60 -6.16
N PHE A 8 -0.38 6.87 -5.82
CA PHE A 8 -0.26 5.50 -5.29
C PHE A 8 -1.16 4.48 -5.99
N PHE A 9 -2.43 4.80 -6.26
CA PHE A 9 -3.39 3.85 -6.82
C PHE A 9 -3.37 3.79 -8.36
N GLY A 10 -2.19 4.05 -8.94
CA GLY A 10 -1.98 4.03 -10.39
C GLY A 10 -2.30 5.35 -11.09
N ALA A 11 -2.67 6.40 -10.37
CA ALA A 11 -2.81 7.74 -10.94
C ALA A 11 -1.47 8.46 -11.08
N THR A 12 -1.40 9.38 -12.04
CA THR A 12 -0.24 10.27 -12.23
C THR A 12 -0.26 11.48 -11.29
N TYR A 13 -1.43 11.80 -10.74
CA TYR A 13 -1.65 12.88 -9.79
C TYR A 13 -1.76 12.31 -8.36
N PRO A 14 -1.59 13.13 -7.31
CA PRO A 14 -1.74 12.68 -5.93
C PRO A 14 -3.20 12.30 -5.63
N ASP A 15 -3.52 11.03 -5.89
CA ASP A 15 -4.80 10.36 -5.65
C ASP A 15 -4.88 9.77 -4.24
N ALA A 16 -3.74 9.47 -3.60
CA ALA A 16 -3.72 8.94 -2.25
C ALA A 16 -3.54 10.03 -1.20
N CYS A 17 -4.36 10.00 -0.15
CA CYS A 17 -4.32 10.91 1.00
C CYS A 17 -4.25 10.16 2.34
N CYS A 18 -3.52 10.73 3.28
CA CYS A 18 -3.37 10.23 4.65
C CYS A 18 -4.58 10.59 5.53
N ILE A 19 -5.40 9.60 5.88
CA ILE A 19 -6.55 9.73 6.80
C ILE A 19 -6.37 8.72 7.93
N ASP A 20 -6.36 9.19 9.18
CA ASP A 20 -6.19 8.38 10.39
C ASP A 20 -4.94 7.47 10.41
N GLY A 21 -3.88 7.89 9.70
CA GLY A 21 -2.63 7.11 9.62
C GLY A 21 -2.58 6.06 8.52
N TYR A 22 -3.58 6.01 7.65
CA TYR A 22 -3.67 5.12 6.49
C TYR A 22 -3.87 5.90 5.19
N LEU A 23 -3.46 5.32 4.07
CA LEU A 23 -3.62 5.86 2.72
C LEU A 23 -5.00 5.50 2.18
N TRP A 24 -5.69 6.52 1.68
CA TRP A 24 -7.01 6.42 1.07
C TRP A 24 -7.02 7.00 -0.33
N ASP A 25 -7.69 6.33 -1.25
CA ASP A 25 -7.86 6.77 -2.63
C ASP A 25 -8.97 7.82 -2.70
N LEU A 26 -8.61 9.05 -3.05
CA LEU A 26 -9.52 10.18 -3.20
C LEU A 26 -10.47 10.04 -4.39
N ASP A 27 -10.10 9.25 -5.40
CA ASP A 27 -10.94 9.02 -6.59
C ASP A 27 -11.91 7.87 -6.39
N SER A 28 -11.79 7.12 -5.29
CA SER A 28 -12.64 5.98 -4.99
C SER A 28 -13.95 6.35 -4.28
N CYS A 29 -14.39 7.58 -4.46
CA CYS A 29 -15.62 8.08 -3.87
C CYS A 29 -16.74 8.11 -4.92
N ASP A 30 -17.87 7.48 -4.63
CA ASP A 30 -19.05 7.52 -5.51
C ASP A 30 -19.65 8.95 -5.65
N GLU A 31 -19.47 9.79 -4.64
CA GLU A 31 -20.00 11.16 -4.60
C GLU A 31 -18.96 12.13 -4.03
N PRO A 32 -18.86 13.39 -4.52
CA PRO A 32 -17.89 14.34 -4.00
C PRO A 32 -18.11 14.62 -2.51
N GLY A 33 -17.17 14.17 -1.67
CA GLY A 33 -17.24 14.27 -0.21
C GLY A 33 -17.93 13.09 0.50
N GLY A 34 -18.22 12.01 -0.22
CA GLY A 34 -18.71 10.75 0.35
C GLY A 34 -17.62 9.94 1.06
N ALA A 35 -17.96 8.70 1.45
CA ALA A 35 -16.99 7.76 2.00
C ALA A 35 -16.07 7.25 0.89
N LEU A 36 -14.77 7.16 1.18
CA LEU A 36 -13.80 6.54 0.28
C LEU A 36 -13.97 5.02 0.36
N SER A 37 -14.11 4.35 -0.79
CA SER A 37 -14.35 2.91 -0.84
C SER A 37 -13.07 2.07 -1.00
N VAL A 38 -11.98 2.70 -1.44
CA VAL A 38 -10.66 2.07 -1.60
C VAL A 38 -9.63 2.77 -0.71
N GLY A 39 -8.87 1.97 0.03
CA GLY A 39 -7.84 2.39 0.97
C GLY A 39 -8.16 2.02 2.42
N GLY A 40 -7.37 2.55 3.35
CA GLY A 40 -7.49 2.21 4.77
C GLY A 40 -6.71 0.96 5.21
N ASP A 41 -6.23 0.16 4.27
CA ASP A 41 -5.38 -1.02 4.56
C ASP A 41 -3.89 -0.69 4.52
N ILE A 42 -3.49 0.27 3.68
CA ILE A 42 -2.09 0.64 3.49
C ILE A 42 -1.76 1.74 4.50
N PRO A 43 -0.91 1.49 5.51
CA PRO A 43 -0.52 2.51 6.48
C PRO A 43 0.29 3.63 5.82
N CYS A 44 0.24 4.85 6.33
CA CYS A 44 0.91 6.00 5.71
C CYS A 44 2.43 5.98 5.96
N PRO A 45 3.30 6.12 4.95
CA PRO A 45 4.75 6.14 5.14
C PRO A 45 5.27 7.37 5.90
N ALA A 46 4.53 8.47 5.92
CA ALA A 46 4.96 9.71 6.56
C ALA A 46 4.68 9.73 8.07
N CYS A 47 3.48 9.32 8.49
CA CYS A 47 3.11 9.32 9.91
C CYS A 47 3.12 7.94 10.57
N ASN A 48 3.05 6.86 9.78
CA ASN A 48 3.09 5.49 10.27
C ASN A 48 4.14 4.64 9.50
N PRO A 49 5.43 5.09 9.46
CA PRO A 49 6.47 4.44 8.65
C PRO A 49 6.71 2.98 9.06
N LYS A 50 6.64 2.66 10.35
CA LYS A 50 6.85 1.29 10.85
C LYS A 50 5.82 0.30 10.33
N ALA A 51 4.54 0.69 10.35
CA ALA A 51 3.48 -0.15 9.81
C ALA A 51 3.55 -0.22 8.29
N HIS A 52 3.96 0.86 7.62
CA HIS A 52 4.22 0.86 6.17
C HIS A 52 5.33 -0.13 5.81
N GLU A 53 6.49 -0.09 6.47
CA GLU A 53 7.53 -1.08 6.26
C GLU A 53 7.02 -2.51 6.46
N ALA A 54 6.31 -2.78 7.56
CA ALA A 54 5.71 -4.09 7.84
C ALA A 54 4.74 -4.55 6.74
N TYR A 55 3.82 -3.68 6.30
CA TYR A 55 2.87 -3.98 5.23
C TYR A 55 3.56 -4.42 3.93
N PHE A 56 4.68 -3.78 3.57
CA PHE A 56 5.44 -4.16 2.37
C PHE A 56 6.37 -5.35 2.59
N THR A 57 6.80 -5.64 3.83
CA THR A 57 7.65 -6.80 4.13
C THR A 57 6.84 -8.10 4.31
N ASP A 58 5.65 -8.04 4.91
CA ASP A 58 4.74 -9.19 5.01
C ASP A 58 4.36 -9.74 3.62
N VAL A 59 4.22 -8.87 2.61
CA VAL A 59 3.94 -9.28 1.22
C VAL A 59 5.14 -10.00 0.58
N THR A 60 6.36 -9.75 1.06
CA THR A 60 7.58 -10.41 0.53
C THR A 60 7.89 -11.76 1.17
N GLU A 61 7.34 -12.06 2.35
CA GLU A 61 7.62 -13.34 3.06
C GLU A 61 6.70 -14.50 2.64
N SER A 62 5.73 -14.29 1.75
CA SER A 62 4.90 -15.38 1.21
C SER A 62 5.49 -16.10 -0.01
N GLU A 63 6.60 -15.62 -0.58
CA GLU A 63 7.26 -16.23 -1.75
C GLU A 63 8.78 -16.38 -1.56
N GLU A 64 9.25 -16.70 -0.35
CA GLU A 64 10.46 -17.51 -0.22
C GLU A 64 10.13 -18.97 -0.61
N PHE A 65 9.68 -19.18 -1.85
CA PHE A 65 9.71 -20.50 -2.48
C PHE A 65 11.16 -20.78 -2.86
N THR A 66 11.95 -21.17 -1.86
CA THR A 66 13.23 -21.82 -2.07
C THR A 66 12.96 -23.12 -2.84
N GLU A 67 13.13 -23.11 -4.16
CA GLU A 67 13.43 -24.38 -4.83
C GLU A 67 14.57 -24.15 -5.81
N THR A 68 15.77 -24.18 -5.23
CA THR A 68 17.00 -24.44 -5.95
C THR A 68 16.85 -25.81 -6.63
N CYS A 69 16.43 -25.83 -7.89
CA CYS A 69 16.54 -27.02 -8.74
C CYS A 69 18.03 -27.32 -8.97
N THR A 70 18.66 -28.01 -8.02
CA THR A 70 19.89 -28.75 -8.27
C THR A 70 19.53 -29.94 -9.16
N LEU A 71 19.49 -29.71 -10.47
CA LEU A 71 19.62 -30.79 -11.46
C LEU A 71 20.94 -31.51 -11.13
N SER A 72 20.81 -32.71 -10.56
CA SER A 72 21.90 -33.68 -10.52
C SER A 72 21.60 -34.69 -11.62
N ASP A 73 22.42 -34.64 -12.67
CA ASP A 73 22.52 -35.67 -13.71
C ASP A 73 22.77 -37.07 -13.11
N ASP A 74 21.93 -38.05 -13.49
CA ASP A 74 22.32 -39.47 -13.67
C ASP A 74 21.39 -40.15 -14.70
#